data_AF-A0A0M2LNW6-F1
#
_entry.id   AF-A0A0M2LNW6-F1
#
_cell.length_a   1.000
_cell.length_b   1.000
_cell.length_c   1.000
_cell.angle_alpha   90.00
_cell.angle_beta   90.00
_cell.angle_gamma   90.00
#
_symmetry.space_group_name_H-M   'P 1'
#
loop_
_entity.id
_entity.type
_entity.pdbx_description
1 polymer ?
#
loop_
_entity_poly.entity_id
_entity_poly.type
_entity_poly.pdbx_seq_one_letter_code
_entity_poly.pdbx_strand_id
1 'polypeptide(L)'
;MIANNIAYVSRDGKHVPRVQRYRNRQERLFIRDVSIDANGHIKHKPIGKLACFANPVEYLRGEFDTRPTFKGEQGPPRGCKGCPSQPACNKFAEQRIEMDAGIAAKRLAWEAATQGLEGTARYEHATFTEFATACDERGWTSDNEDDLSAQRAEEAKRKRQGRAEDKRKAKRAKTATPAALAALDDERDQRHEALVSQARAAGAPTWLRNLPDRTIAFTCDVWQVLVAIERRHAGEVTGGDVARAMLALGRDHGFPEPSLRVRVNEAIARIGRLECEPADAPVWAAFDRAESHNPPRSPGQFLNGVESVVLEDA
;
A
#
# COMPACT_ATOMS: atom_id res chain seq x y z
N MET A 1 -11.71 -19.63 -41.26
CA MET A 1 -11.24 -20.19 -39.97
C MET A 1 -11.97 -19.51 -38.81
N ILE A 2 -13.15 -20.01 -38.44
CA ILE A 2 -14.00 -19.52 -37.33
C ILE A 2 -14.00 -20.53 -36.14
N ALA A 3 -13.45 -21.73 -36.35
CA ALA A 3 -13.60 -22.91 -35.50
C ALA A 3 -13.08 -22.75 -34.05
N ASN A 4 -12.10 -21.88 -33.80
CA ASN A 4 -11.47 -21.79 -32.47
C ASN A 4 -12.32 -21.08 -31.40
N ASN A 5 -13.42 -20.44 -31.79
CA ASN A 5 -14.29 -19.69 -30.88
C ASN A 5 -15.63 -20.37 -30.58
N ILE A 6 -15.89 -21.56 -31.14
CA ILE A 6 -17.13 -22.32 -30.90
C ILE A 6 -16.94 -23.21 -29.66
N ALA A 7 -17.85 -23.10 -28.69
CA ALA A 7 -17.92 -23.94 -27.50
C ALA A 7 -18.70 -25.23 -27.78
N TYR A 8 -19.84 -25.16 -28.44
CA TYR A 8 -20.62 -26.30 -28.92
C TYR A 8 -21.70 -25.84 -29.92
N VAL A 9 -22.38 -26.78 -30.55
CA VAL A 9 -23.58 -26.50 -31.38
C VAL A 9 -24.81 -26.77 -30.53
N SER A 10 -25.68 -25.78 -30.32
CA SER A 10 -26.90 -25.94 -29.53
C SER A 10 -27.90 -26.89 -30.21
N ARG A 11 -28.94 -27.32 -29.48
CA ARG A 11 -29.98 -28.22 -30.03
C ARG A 11 -30.70 -27.62 -31.26
N ASP A 12 -30.83 -26.30 -31.30
CA ASP A 12 -31.37 -25.51 -32.41
C ASP A 12 -30.35 -25.22 -33.53
N GLY A 13 -29.19 -25.89 -33.52
CA GLY A 13 -28.18 -25.83 -34.58
C GLY A 13 -27.31 -24.57 -34.55
N LYS A 14 -27.42 -23.72 -33.53
CA LYS A 14 -26.67 -22.47 -33.43
C LYS A 14 -25.31 -22.70 -32.78
N HIS A 15 -24.29 -22.01 -33.28
CA HIS A 15 -22.98 -22.03 -32.65
C HIS A 15 -23.00 -21.21 -31.36
N VAL A 16 -22.71 -21.86 -30.23
CA VAL A 16 -22.52 -21.19 -28.95
C VAL A 16 -21.05 -20.78 -28.84
N PRO A 17 -20.73 -19.48 -28.73
CA PRO A 17 -19.34 -19.04 -28.63
C PRO A 17 -18.76 -19.34 -27.24
N ARG A 18 -17.44 -19.54 -27.17
CA ARG A 18 -16.72 -19.68 -25.89
C ARG A 18 -16.85 -18.41 -25.05
N VAL A 19 -17.03 -18.55 -23.74
CA VAL A 19 -17.24 -17.43 -22.79
C VAL A 19 -15.91 -16.82 -22.33
N GLN A 20 -14.92 -16.75 -23.23
CA GLN A 20 -13.56 -16.31 -22.89
C GLN A 20 -13.45 -14.79 -22.88
N ARG A 21 -13.61 -14.18 -21.70
CA ARG A 21 -13.31 -12.76 -21.48
C ARG A 21 -11.92 -12.60 -20.86
N TYR A 22 -10.90 -12.38 -21.70
CA TYR A 22 -9.52 -12.17 -21.28
C TYR A 22 -9.29 -10.73 -20.80
N ARG A 23 -9.29 -10.50 -19.47
CA ARG A 23 -8.69 -9.27 -18.90
C ARG A 23 -7.80 -9.63 -17.71
N ASN A 24 -6.49 -9.45 -17.91
CA ASN A 24 -5.39 -9.54 -16.93
C ASN A 24 -4.98 -10.93 -16.40
N ARG A 25 -3.75 -11.34 -16.76
CA ARG A 25 -3.14 -12.67 -16.57
C ARG A 25 -2.22 -12.83 -15.36
N GLN A 26 -2.24 -11.91 -14.40
CA GLN A 26 -1.28 -11.95 -13.29
C GLN A 26 -1.77 -12.71 -12.06
N GLU A 27 -3.06 -13.01 -11.96
CA GLU A 27 -3.63 -13.61 -10.76
C GLU A 27 -3.80 -15.12 -10.89
N ARG A 28 -3.26 -15.83 -9.88
CA ARG A 28 -3.28 -17.28 -9.75
C ARG A 28 -4.23 -17.65 -8.63
N LEU A 29 -5.27 -18.43 -8.95
CA LEU A 29 -6.16 -19.00 -7.95
C LEU A 29 -5.64 -20.37 -7.54
N PHE A 30 -5.47 -20.58 -6.23
CA PHE A 30 -5.13 -21.89 -5.68
C PHE A 30 -6.39 -22.62 -5.23
N ILE A 31 -6.31 -23.95 -5.17
CA ILE A 31 -7.42 -24.82 -4.73
C ILE A 31 -7.95 -24.40 -3.35
N ARG A 32 -7.04 -24.03 -2.43
CA ARG A 32 -7.39 -23.60 -1.08
C ARG A 32 -8.16 -22.28 -1.00
N ASP A 33 -8.14 -21.48 -2.07
CA ASP A 33 -8.74 -20.15 -2.11
C ASP A 33 -10.20 -20.18 -2.60
N VAL A 34 -10.69 -21.35 -2.99
CA VAL A 34 -12.01 -21.54 -3.58
C VAL A 34 -12.77 -22.58 -2.77
N SER A 35 -14.01 -22.25 -2.45
CA SER A 35 -14.93 -23.15 -1.77
C SER A 35 -16.22 -23.29 -2.58
N ILE A 36 -16.74 -24.51 -2.60
CA ILE A 36 -17.98 -24.87 -3.30
C ILE A 36 -18.98 -25.39 -2.26
N ASP A 37 -20.26 -25.10 -2.46
CA ASP A 37 -21.34 -25.65 -1.65
C ASP A 37 -21.74 -27.08 -2.06
N ALA A 38 -22.73 -27.65 -1.36
CA ALA A 38 -23.24 -28.99 -1.65
C ALA A 38 -23.93 -29.11 -3.02
N ASN A 39 -24.14 -27.99 -3.71
CA ASN A 39 -24.84 -27.88 -4.98
C ASN A 39 -23.90 -27.48 -6.13
N GLY A 40 -22.60 -27.31 -5.89
CA GLY A 40 -21.65 -26.92 -6.92
C GLY A 40 -21.49 -25.40 -7.11
N HIS A 41 -22.19 -24.57 -6.33
CA HIS A 41 -22.04 -23.11 -6.37
C HIS A 41 -20.77 -22.69 -5.66
N ILE A 42 -20.03 -21.76 -6.26
CA ILE A 42 -18.81 -21.24 -5.66
C ILE A 42 -19.19 -20.24 -4.56
N LYS A 43 -18.97 -20.62 -3.30
CA LYS A 43 -19.25 -19.77 -2.13
C LYS A 43 -18.30 -18.59 -2.04
N HIS A 44 -17.02 -18.80 -2.32
CA HIS A 44 -16.02 -17.74 -2.30
C HIS A 44 -15.30 -17.70 -3.65
N LYS A 45 -15.77 -16.83 -4.54
CA LYS A 45 -15.05 -16.53 -5.77
C LYS A 45 -14.05 -15.41 -5.50
N PRO A 46 -12.78 -15.55 -5.88
CA PRO A 46 -11.89 -14.40 -6.02
C PRO A 46 -12.47 -13.49 -7.12
N ILE A 47 -13.02 -12.34 -6.72
CA ILE A 47 -13.83 -11.43 -7.55
C ILE A 47 -13.23 -11.14 -8.95
N GLY A 48 -14.07 -11.21 -9.98
CA GLY A 48 -14.03 -10.29 -11.14
C GLY A 48 -13.22 -10.66 -12.39
N LYS A 49 -12.58 -11.84 -12.51
CA LYS A 49 -11.59 -12.03 -13.61
C LYS A 49 -11.71 -13.25 -14.52
N LEU A 50 -12.60 -14.22 -14.26
CA LEU A 50 -12.85 -15.32 -15.19
C LEU A 50 -14.32 -15.78 -15.13
N ALA A 51 -15.13 -15.38 -16.12
CA ALA A 51 -16.50 -15.85 -16.29
C ALA A 51 -16.56 -17.37 -16.55
N CYS A 52 -15.50 -17.92 -17.14
CA CYS A 52 -15.37 -19.34 -17.46
C CYS A 52 -14.84 -20.21 -16.31
N PHE A 53 -14.54 -19.65 -15.13
CA PHE A 53 -13.93 -20.43 -14.04
C PHE A 53 -14.87 -21.52 -13.53
N ALA A 54 -14.34 -22.74 -13.41
CA ALA A 54 -15.05 -23.96 -13.03
C ALA A 54 -16.29 -24.28 -13.90
N ASN A 55 -16.40 -23.73 -15.12
CA ASN A 55 -17.44 -24.12 -16.06
C ASN A 55 -17.05 -25.48 -16.69
N PRO A 56 -17.86 -26.55 -16.54
CA PRO A 56 -17.55 -27.87 -17.10
C PRO A 56 -17.33 -27.89 -18.61
N VAL A 57 -18.11 -27.11 -19.36
CA VAL A 57 -18.03 -27.04 -20.83
C VAL A 57 -16.71 -26.40 -21.26
N GLU A 58 -16.31 -25.29 -20.63
CA GLU A 58 -15.04 -24.62 -20.93
C GLU A 58 -13.83 -25.41 -20.42
N TYR A 59 -13.98 -26.15 -19.32
CA TYR A 59 -12.96 -27.06 -18.80
C TYR A 59 -12.64 -28.17 -19.79
N LEU A 60 -13.66 -28.92 -20.26
CA LEU A 60 -13.46 -30.02 -21.20
C LEU A 60 -12.91 -29.53 -22.54
N ARG A 61 -13.44 -28.42 -23.08
CA ARG A 61 -12.85 -27.75 -24.26
C ARG A 61 -11.40 -27.35 -24.03
N GLY A 62 -11.09 -26.86 -22.83
CA GLY A 62 -9.80 -26.33 -22.44
C GLY A 62 -8.70 -27.37 -22.28
N GLU A 63 -9.05 -28.63 -22.02
CA GLU A 63 -8.10 -29.74 -21.89
C GLU A 63 -7.28 -29.95 -23.17
N PHE A 64 -7.89 -29.72 -24.33
CA PHE A 64 -7.29 -29.93 -25.64
C PHE A 64 -6.81 -28.64 -26.30
N ASP A 65 -6.89 -27.50 -25.61
CA ASP A 65 -6.33 -26.24 -26.10
C ASP A 65 -4.80 -26.43 -26.29
N THR A 66 -4.25 -25.98 -27.42
CA THR A 66 -2.80 -25.99 -27.68
C THR A 66 -2.23 -24.57 -27.60
N ARG A 67 -1.04 -24.43 -27.00
CA ARG A 67 -0.31 -23.15 -27.01
C ARG A 67 0.31 -23.01 -28.39
N PRO A 68 0.06 -21.92 -29.13
CA PRO A 68 0.73 -21.70 -30.40
C PRO A 68 2.23 -21.64 -30.15
N THR A 69 3.03 -22.34 -30.96
CA THR A 69 4.48 -22.24 -30.93
C THR A 69 4.95 -21.32 -32.05
N PHE A 70 5.91 -20.45 -31.76
CA PHE A 70 6.56 -19.61 -32.75
C PHE A 70 8.06 -19.76 -32.60
N LYS A 71 8.73 -20.25 -33.65
CA LYS A 71 10.19 -20.50 -33.66
C LYS A 71 10.69 -21.36 -32.49
N GLY A 72 9.93 -22.37 -32.10
CA GLY A 72 10.28 -23.26 -30.97
C GLY A 72 9.98 -22.70 -29.58
N GLU A 73 9.62 -21.42 -29.47
CA GLU A 73 9.18 -20.81 -28.21
C GLU A 73 7.66 -20.90 -28.07
N GLN A 74 7.20 -21.10 -26.84
CA GLN A 74 5.77 -21.09 -26.54
C GLN A 74 5.25 -19.66 -26.68
N GLY A 75 4.34 -19.45 -27.63
CA GLY A 75 3.63 -18.19 -27.79
C GLY A 75 2.75 -17.85 -26.59
N PRO A 76 2.14 -16.66 -26.58
CA PRO A 76 1.30 -16.24 -25.46
C PRO A 76 0.20 -17.29 -25.21
N PRO A 77 -0.17 -17.56 -23.94
CA PRO A 77 -1.22 -18.52 -23.64
C PRO A 77 -2.46 -18.23 -24.51
N ARG A 78 -3.11 -19.26 -25.02
CA ARG A 78 -4.42 -19.15 -25.69
C ARG A 78 -5.30 -20.24 -25.08
N GLY A 79 -6.51 -19.86 -24.70
CA GLY A 79 -7.43 -20.76 -24.00
C GLY A 79 -7.00 -21.10 -22.58
N CYS A 80 -7.39 -22.28 -22.14
CA CYS A 80 -7.06 -22.82 -20.82
C CYS A 80 -5.58 -23.23 -20.71
N LYS A 81 -4.92 -23.55 -21.84
CA LYS A 81 -3.50 -23.94 -21.85
C LYS A 81 -2.60 -22.76 -21.49
N GLY A 82 -2.13 -22.80 -20.24
CA GLY A 82 -1.28 -21.78 -19.66
C GLY A 82 -1.99 -20.72 -18.83
N CYS A 83 -3.25 -20.94 -18.45
CA CYS A 83 -3.92 -20.15 -17.42
C CYS A 83 -3.32 -20.49 -16.04
N PRO A 84 -2.85 -19.51 -15.24
CA PRO A 84 -2.28 -19.78 -13.91
C PRO A 84 -3.25 -20.48 -12.94
N SER A 85 -4.56 -20.27 -13.15
CA SER A 85 -5.64 -20.82 -12.33
C SER A 85 -6.17 -22.17 -12.82
N GLN A 86 -5.59 -22.74 -13.88
CA GLN A 86 -6.02 -24.02 -14.47
C GLN A 86 -6.10 -25.16 -13.44
N PRO A 87 -5.12 -25.36 -12.53
CA PRO A 87 -5.20 -26.45 -11.56
C PRO A 87 -6.41 -26.36 -10.63
N ALA A 88 -6.76 -25.15 -10.16
CA ALA A 88 -7.94 -24.95 -9.35
C ALA A 88 -9.22 -25.09 -10.18
N CYS A 89 -9.27 -24.46 -11.36
CA CYS A 89 -10.41 -24.51 -12.26
C CYS A 89 -10.81 -25.95 -12.62
N ASN A 90 -9.82 -26.79 -12.96
CA ASN A 90 -10.04 -28.19 -13.34
C ASN A 90 -10.66 -28.98 -12.20
N LYS A 91 -10.06 -28.92 -11.00
CA LYS A 91 -10.57 -29.64 -9.82
C LYS A 91 -12.04 -29.33 -9.56
N PHE A 92 -12.42 -28.05 -9.65
CA PHE A 92 -13.78 -27.61 -9.33
C PHE A 92 -14.78 -27.82 -10.46
N ALA A 93 -14.36 -27.76 -11.72
CA ALA A 93 -15.19 -28.14 -12.85
C ALA A 93 -15.51 -29.64 -12.82
N GLU A 94 -14.51 -30.47 -12.52
CA GLU A 94 -14.66 -31.92 -12.37
C GLU A 94 -15.57 -32.26 -11.20
N GLN A 95 -15.36 -31.62 -10.04
CA GLN A 95 -16.24 -31.77 -8.89
C GLN A 95 -17.72 -31.46 -9.22
N ARG A 96 -18.00 -30.42 -10.02
CA ARG A 96 -19.38 -30.10 -10.46
C ARG A 96 -20.00 -31.21 -11.32
N ILE A 97 -19.22 -31.82 -12.19
CA ILE A 97 -19.67 -32.94 -13.02
C ILE A 97 -19.97 -34.16 -12.14
N GLU A 98 -19.07 -34.47 -11.20
CA GLU A 98 -19.19 -35.65 -10.32
C GLU A 98 -20.35 -35.54 -9.31
N MET A 99 -20.69 -34.32 -8.90
CA MET A 99 -21.79 -34.07 -7.96
C MET A 99 -23.17 -34.37 -8.53
N ASP A 100 -23.32 -34.43 -9.85
CA ASP A 100 -24.58 -34.73 -10.52
C ASP A 100 -24.43 -35.99 -11.39
N ALA A 101 -25.01 -37.10 -10.92
CA ALA A 101 -24.93 -38.39 -11.61
C ALA A 101 -25.49 -38.33 -13.05
N GLY A 102 -26.49 -37.48 -13.30
CA GLY A 102 -27.09 -37.30 -14.62
C GLY A 102 -26.20 -36.52 -15.58
N ILE A 103 -25.37 -35.61 -15.08
CA ILE A 103 -24.35 -34.89 -15.86
C ILE A 103 -23.13 -35.78 -16.07
N ALA A 104 -22.67 -36.51 -15.04
CA ALA A 104 -21.58 -37.47 -15.14
C ALA A 104 -21.85 -38.57 -16.19
N ALA A 105 -23.07 -39.12 -16.20
CA ALA A 105 -23.48 -40.11 -17.20
C ALA A 105 -23.43 -39.55 -18.63
N LYS A 106 -23.85 -38.29 -18.84
CA LYS A 106 -23.78 -37.63 -20.15
C LYS A 106 -22.34 -37.36 -20.58
N ARG A 107 -21.44 -37.02 -19.65
CA ARG A 107 -19.99 -36.91 -19.94
C ARG A 107 -19.45 -38.24 -20.47
N LEU A 108 -19.73 -39.34 -19.77
CA LEU A 108 -19.26 -40.68 -20.17
C LEU A 108 -19.82 -41.10 -21.54
N ALA A 109 -21.11 -40.84 -21.79
CA ALA A 109 -21.73 -41.11 -23.08
C ALA A 109 -21.07 -40.31 -24.23
N TRP A 110 -20.72 -39.06 -23.97
CA TRP A 110 -19.97 -38.23 -24.93
C TRP A 110 -18.56 -38.76 -25.17
N GLU A 111 -17.81 -39.10 -24.12
CA GLU A 111 -16.45 -39.63 -24.23
C GLU A 111 -16.42 -40.93 -25.05
N ALA A 112 -17.38 -41.83 -24.80
CA ALA A 112 -17.52 -43.07 -25.56
C ALA A 112 -17.88 -42.82 -27.03
N ALA A 113 -18.84 -41.92 -27.31
CA ALA A 113 -19.28 -41.61 -28.67
C ALA A 113 -18.21 -40.91 -29.52
N THR A 114 -17.25 -40.22 -28.89
CA THR A 114 -16.27 -39.36 -29.57
C THR A 114 -14.84 -39.90 -29.51
N GLN A 115 -14.65 -41.16 -29.10
CA GLN A 115 -13.33 -41.78 -28.90
C GLN A 115 -12.40 -41.65 -30.13
N GLY A 116 -12.94 -41.76 -31.35
CA GLY A 116 -12.19 -41.64 -32.60
C GLY A 116 -12.18 -40.24 -33.24
N LEU A 117 -12.80 -39.25 -32.60
CA LEU A 117 -12.86 -37.87 -33.11
C LEU A 117 -11.77 -37.02 -32.46
N GLU A 118 -11.24 -36.07 -33.24
CA GLU A 118 -10.19 -35.14 -32.80
C GLU A 118 -10.66 -33.67 -32.88
N GLY A 119 -9.99 -32.80 -32.12
CA GLY A 119 -10.17 -31.35 -32.22
C GLY A 119 -11.61 -30.89 -31.98
N THR A 120 -12.09 -29.95 -32.79
CA THR A 120 -13.41 -29.32 -32.61
C THR A 120 -14.57 -30.27 -32.87
N ALA A 121 -14.39 -31.29 -33.71
CA ALA A 121 -15.42 -32.25 -34.09
C ALA A 121 -15.99 -33.02 -32.89
N ARG A 122 -15.18 -33.28 -31.86
CA ARG A 122 -15.64 -33.94 -30.62
C ARG A 122 -16.79 -33.19 -29.96
N TYR A 123 -16.75 -31.87 -30.00
CA TYR A 123 -17.64 -31.00 -29.24
C TYR A 123 -18.79 -30.41 -30.07
N GLU A 124 -18.75 -30.66 -31.38
CA GLU A 124 -19.88 -30.41 -32.29
C GLU A 124 -20.81 -31.64 -32.33
N HIS A 125 -20.38 -32.77 -31.77
CA HIS A 125 -21.18 -33.98 -31.65
C HIS A 125 -22.39 -33.77 -30.72
N ALA A 126 -23.55 -34.33 -31.09
CA ALA A 126 -24.82 -34.11 -30.40
C ALA A 126 -24.79 -34.50 -28.91
N THR A 127 -24.05 -35.54 -28.53
CA THR A 127 -23.89 -35.94 -27.13
C THR A 127 -23.16 -34.90 -26.28
N PHE A 128 -22.28 -34.08 -26.88
CA PHE A 128 -21.69 -32.94 -26.19
C PHE A 128 -22.71 -31.83 -25.96
N THR A 129 -23.58 -31.58 -26.94
CA THR A 129 -24.70 -30.64 -26.80
C THR A 129 -25.64 -31.03 -25.67
N GLU A 130 -25.95 -32.32 -25.53
CA GLU A 130 -26.77 -32.83 -24.43
C GLU A 130 -26.10 -32.64 -23.06
N PHE A 131 -24.81 -32.91 -22.97
CA PHE A 131 -24.01 -32.63 -21.77
C PHE A 131 -24.01 -31.14 -21.44
N ALA A 132 -23.69 -30.28 -22.41
CA ALA A 132 -23.60 -28.83 -22.24
C ALA A 132 -24.97 -28.24 -21.82
N THR A 133 -26.05 -28.71 -22.44
CA THR A 133 -27.42 -28.29 -22.08
C THR A 133 -27.72 -28.65 -20.62
N ALA A 134 -27.37 -29.87 -20.17
CA ALA A 134 -27.58 -30.28 -18.79
C ALA A 134 -26.74 -29.45 -17.80
N CYS A 135 -25.51 -29.08 -18.17
CA CYS A 135 -24.68 -28.16 -17.38
C CYS A 135 -25.30 -26.75 -17.28
N ASP A 136 -25.83 -26.23 -18.38
CA ASP A 136 -26.45 -24.91 -18.43
C ASP A 136 -27.78 -24.89 -17.63
N GLU A 137 -28.61 -25.94 -17.75
CA GLU A 137 -29.84 -26.14 -16.97
C GLU A 137 -29.58 -26.24 -15.47
N ARG A 138 -28.43 -26.79 -15.06
CA ARG A 138 -28.05 -26.88 -13.63
C ARG A 138 -27.78 -25.51 -13.01
N GLY A 139 -27.46 -24.50 -13.82
CA GLY A 139 -27.45 -23.10 -13.42
C GLY A 139 -26.46 -22.75 -12.31
N TRP A 140 -25.24 -23.30 -12.35
CA TRP A 140 -24.25 -22.99 -11.30
C TRP A 140 -23.88 -21.51 -11.29
N THR A 141 -24.31 -20.83 -10.24
CA THR A 141 -24.01 -19.43 -9.97
C THR A 141 -22.66 -19.24 -9.25
N SER A 142 -22.22 -17.99 -9.24
CA SER A 142 -21.11 -17.49 -8.44
C SER A 142 -21.58 -16.23 -7.71
N ASP A 143 -22.50 -16.41 -6.74
CA ASP A 143 -23.37 -15.38 -6.15
C ASP A 143 -22.70 -14.36 -5.23
N ASN A 144 -21.48 -13.91 -5.52
CA ASN A 144 -20.74 -13.09 -4.55
C ASN A 144 -20.09 -11.83 -5.14
N GLU A 145 -20.65 -11.27 -6.22
CA GLU A 145 -20.17 -9.98 -6.75
C GLU A 145 -20.53 -8.80 -5.83
N ASP A 146 -21.73 -8.80 -5.24
CA ASP A 146 -22.23 -7.67 -4.43
C ASP A 146 -21.81 -7.75 -2.95
N ASP A 147 -21.97 -8.90 -2.29
CA ASP A 147 -21.69 -9.05 -0.86
C ASP A 147 -20.19 -8.97 -0.52
N LEU A 148 -19.30 -9.42 -1.41
CA LEU A 148 -17.86 -9.27 -1.23
C LEU A 148 -17.37 -7.83 -1.49
N SER A 149 -18.11 -7.04 -2.28
CA SER A 149 -17.81 -5.61 -2.46
C SER A 149 -18.03 -4.85 -1.15
N ALA A 150 -19.14 -5.12 -0.46
CA ALA A 150 -19.45 -4.54 0.84
C ALA A 150 -18.45 -4.98 1.92
N GLN A 151 -18.14 -6.28 2.02
CA GLN A 151 -17.16 -6.77 3.00
C GLN A 151 -15.75 -6.23 2.76
N ARG A 152 -15.32 -6.08 1.50
CA ARG A 152 -14.02 -5.47 1.18
C ARG A 152 -14.01 -3.97 1.40
N ALA A 153 -15.11 -3.27 1.16
CA ALA A 153 -15.25 -1.86 1.51
C ALA A 153 -15.13 -1.67 3.03
N GLU A 154 -15.77 -2.53 3.81
CA GLU A 154 -15.70 -2.48 5.28
C GLU A 154 -14.33 -2.92 5.80
N GLU A 155 -13.68 -3.93 5.21
CA GLU A 155 -12.32 -4.33 5.58
C GLU A 155 -11.28 -3.26 5.16
N ALA A 156 -11.45 -2.62 4.00
CA ALA A 156 -10.61 -1.50 3.57
C ALA A 156 -10.81 -0.28 4.49
N LYS A 157 -12.06 0.00 4.90
CA LYS A 157 -12.39 1.02 5.89
C LYS A 157 -11.76 0.70 7.24
N ARG A 158 -11.85 -0.55 7.71
CA ARG A 158 -11.22 -1.01 8.96
C ARG A 158 -9.69 -0.96 8.89
N LYS A 159 -9.08 -1.31 7.76
CA LYS A 159 -7.63 -1.16 7.54
C LYS A 159 -7.22 0.30 7.48
N ARG A 160 -8.01 1.17 6.86
CA ARG A 160 -7.78 2.63 6.86
C ARG A 160 -7.90 3.20 8.27
N GLN A 161 -8.92 2.80 9.03
CA GLN A 161 -9.12 3.18 10.43
C GLN A 161 -7.99 2.67 11.31
N GLY A 162 -7.62 1.39 11.20
CA GLY A 162 -6.50 0.79 11.94
C GLY A 162 -5.17 1.46 11.61
N ARG A 163 -4.88 1.74 10.33
CA ARG A 163 -3.69 2.52 9.95
C ARG A 163 -3.73 3.95 10.47
N ALA A 164 -4.89 4.60 10.46
CA ALA A 164 -5.07 5.93 11.01
C ALA A 164 -4.91 5.93 12.53
N GLU A 165 -5.39 4.89 13.21
CA GLU A 165 -5.28 4.70 14.65
C GLU A 165 -3.86 4.34 15.08
N ASP A 166 -3.19 3.45 14.37
CA ASP A 166 -1.76 3.14 14.55
C ASP A 166 -0.90 4.37 14.29
N LYS A 167 -1.22 5.15 13.23
CA LYS A 167 -0.56 6.43 12.97
C LYS A 167 -0.83 7.43 14.09
N ARG A 168 -2.06 7.51 14.62
CA ARG A 168 -2.43 8.36 15.77
C ARG A 168 -1.73 7.91 17.05
N LYS A 169 -1.62 6.60 17.30
CA LYS A 169 -0.97 5.99 18.46
C LYS A 169 0.55 6.18 18.39
N ALA A 170 1.16 5.97 17.22
CA ALA A 170 2.56 6.29 16.95
C ALA A 170 2.85 7.79 17.02
N LYS A 171 1.88 8.66 16.68
CA LYS A 171 1.96 10.12 16.84
C LYS A 171 1.90 10.52 18.32
N ARG A 172 0.98 9.93 19.10
CA ARG A 172 0.86 10.13 20.56
C ARG A 172 2.11 9.65 21.32
N ALA A 173 2.73 8.56 20.90
CA ALA A 173 3.94 8.03 21.54
C ALA A 173 5.25 8.84 21.25
N LYS A 174 5.24 10.00 20.59
CA LYS A 174 6.47 10.69 20.12
C LYS A 174 6.68 12.10 20.67
N THR A 175 6.11 12.34 21.81
CA THR A 175 5.62 13.67 22.13
C THR A 175 6.44 14.04 23.44
N ALA A 176 6.98 15.26 23.64
CA ALA A 176 7.90 15.59 24.78
C ALA A 176 7.21 16.37 25.92
N THR A 177 7.40 15.98 27.19
CA THR A 177 6.64 16.51 28.34
C THR A 177 6.68 18.05 28.45
N PRO A 178 5.62 18.71 28.97
CA PRO A 178 5.60 20.16 29.14
C PRO A 178 6.80 20.72 29.92
N ALA A 179 7.25 20.00 30.96
CA ALA A 179 8.44 20.39 31.74
C ALA A 179 9.73 20.35 30.91
N ALA A 180 9.88 19.38 29.99
CA ALA A 180 11.04 19.30 29.11
C ALA A 180 11.03 20.39 28.02
N LEU A 181 9.85 20.84 27.60
CA LEU A 181 9.72 21.98 26.68
C LEU A 181 10.05 23.29 27.39
N ALA A 182 9.52 23.49 28.60
CA ALA A 182 9.84 24.68 29.42
C ALA A 182 11.35 24.80 29.68
N ALA A 183 12.03 23.70 30.04
CA ALA A 183 13.48 23.70 30.23
C ALA A 183 14.27 24.07 28.95
N LEU A 184 13.75 23.74 27.77
CA LEU A 184 14.37 24.13 26.50
C LEU A 184 14.11 25.61 26.16
N ASP A 185 12.95 26.16 26.52
CA ASP A 185 12.66 27.59 26.38
C ASP A 185 13.55 28.41 27.33
N ASP A 186 13.69 27.99 28.59
CA ASP A 186 14.55 28.65 29.60
C ASP A 186 16.02 28.67 29.16
N GLU A 187 16.55 27.54 28.69
CA GLU A 187 17.93 27.46 28.18
C GLU A 187 18.12 28.30 26.91
N ARG A 188 17.10 28.37 26.04
CA ARG A 188 17.13 29.22 24.85
C ARG A 188 17.28 30.69 25.24
N ASP A 189 16.56 31.14 26.26
CA ASP A 189 16.62 32.52 26.73
C ASP A 189 17.95 32.82 27.44
N GLN A 190 18.46 31.90 28.26
CA GLN A 190 19.81 32.03 28.84
C GLN A 190 20.90 32.14 27.77
N ARG A 191 20.83 31.31 26.72
CA ARG A 191 21.78 31.36 25.59
C ARG A 191 21.67 32.65 24.80
N HIS A 192 20.45 33.19 24.66
CA HIS A 192 20.23 34.48 24.03
C HIS A 192 20.87 35.61 24.82
N GLU A 193 20.64 35.67 26.14
CA GLU A 193 21.25 36.66 27.03
C GLU A 193 22.78 36.57 27.03
N ALA A 194 23.33 35.35 27.11
CA ALA A 194 24.77 35.11 27.04
C ALA A 194 25.35 35.60 25.70
N LEU A 195 24.68 35.31 24.57
CA LEU A 195 25.14 35.71 23.25
C LEU A 195 25.10 37.23 23.06
N VAL A 196 24.03 37.90 23.53
CA VAL A 196 23.91 39.36 23.49
C VAL A 196 24.96 40.03 24.37
N SER A 197 25.19 39.51 25.58
CA SER A 197 26.22 40.02 26.50
C SER A 197 27.61 39.90 25.88
N GLN A 198 27.95 38.72 25.35
CA GLN A 198 29.25 38.46 24.76
C GLN A 198 29.48 39.25 23.47
N ALA A 199 28.46 39.46 22.63
CA ALA A 199 28.57 40.29 21.44
C ALA A 199 28.89 41.76 21.75
N ARG A 200 28.53 42.24 22.94
CA ARG A 200 28.77 43.60 23.42
C ARG A 200 30.04 43.75 24.26
N ALA A 201 30.74 42.66 24.57
CA ALA A 201 31.96 42.68 25.36
C ALA A 201 33.12 43.37 24.61
N ALA A 202 33.98 44.09 25.34
CA ALA A 202 35.09 44.87 24.78
C ALA A 202 36.14 44.03 24.02
N GLY A 203 36.14 42.71 24.18
CA GLY A 203 37.04 41.75 23.51
C GLY A 203 36.35 40.81 22.51
N ALA A 204 35.08 41.07 22.16
CA ALA A 204 34.32 40.19 21.27
C ALA A 204 34.96 40.12 19.86
N PRO A 205 35.05 38.94 19.24
CA PRO A 205 35.57 38.82 17.88
C PRO A 205 34.64 39.56 16.89
N THR A 206 35.23 40.16 15.85
CA THR A 206 34.52 41.05 14.91
C THR A 206 33.25 40.43 14.31
N TRP A 207 33.28 39.12 14.02
CA TRP A 207 32.13 38.43 13.45
C TRP A 207 30.95 38.35 14.42
N LEU A 208 31.21 38.26 15.74
CA LEU A 208 30.19 38.18 16.78
C LEU A 208 29.62 39.57 17.08
N ARG A 209 30.49 40.58 17.19
CA ARG A 209 30.10 41.99 17.40
C ARG A 209 29.19 42.53 16.30
N ASN A 210 29.35 42.03 15.08
CA ASN A 210 28.59 42.49 13.91
C ASN A 210 27.29 41.69 13.67
N LEU A 211 26.90 40.77 14.57
CA LEU A 211 25.65 40.04 14.44
C LEU A 211 24.45 40.95 14.79
N PRO A 212 23.46 41.08 13.90
CA PRO A 212 22.20 41.73 14.25
C PRO A 212 21.43 40.96 15.33
N ASP A 213 20.72 41.67 16.21
CA ASP A 213 19.87 41.06 17.26
C ASP A 213 18.88 40.04 16.69
N ARG A 214 18.30 40.31 15.51
CA ARG A 214 17.42 39.37 14.80
C ARG A 214 18.14 38.05 14.45
N THR A 215 19.41 38.13 14.08
CA THR A 215 20.22 36.94 13.76
C THR A 215 20.60 36.17 15.03
N ILE A 216 20.81 36.87 16.15
CA ILE A 216 21.01 36.24 17.47
C ILE A 216 19.76 35.44 17.85
N ALA A 217 18.59 36.08 17.84
CA ALA A 217 17.31 35.42 18.13
C ALA A 217 17.07 34.21 17.20
N PHE A 218 17.30 34.37 15.90
CA PHE A 218 17.20 33.27 14.93
C PHE A 218 18.15 32.10 15.26
N THR A 219 19.38 32.39 15.67
CA THR A 219 20.37 31.35 16.02
C THR A 219 19.94 30.57 17.26
N CYS A 220 19.41 31.25 18.28
CA CYS A 220 18.88 30.62 19.50
C CYS A 220 17.65 29.75 19.19
N ASP A 221 16.76 30.20 18.32
CA ASP A 221 15.60 29.42 17.89
C ASP A 221 16.01 28.15 17.11
N VAL A 222 17.01 28.28 16.21
CA VAL A 222 17.58 27.14 15.47
C VAL A 222 18.20 26.13 16.44
N TRP A 223 18.95 26.60 17.44
CA TRP A 223 19.55 25.75 18.47
C TRP A 223 18.49 24.96 19.23
N GLN A 224 17.42 25.62 19.69
CA GLN A 224 16.37 24.98 20.47
C GLN A 224 15.67 23.88 19.65
N VAL A 225 15.36 24.17 18.37
CA VAL A 225 14.73 23.20 17.46
C VAL A 225 15.67 22.04 17.16
N LEU A 226 16.95 22.32 16.90
CA LEU A 226 17.96 21.30 16.66
C LEU A 226 18.06 20.32 17.84
N VAL A 227 18.24 20.83 19.06
CA VAL A 227 18.33 20.00 20.28
C VAL A 227 17.03 19.23 20.53
N ALA A 228 15.87 19.83 20.28
CA ALA A 228 14.58 19.16 20.42
C ALA A 228 14.41 17.99 19.43
N ILE A 229 14.94 18.09 18.21
CA ILE A 229 14.91 17.03 17.20
C ILE A 229 15.93 15.95 17.52
N GLU A 230 17.17 16.32 17.87
CA GLU A 230 18.24 15.38 18.26
C GLU A 230 17.81 14.51 19.45
N ARG A 231 17.14 15.09 20.46
CA ARG A 231 16.59 14.32 21.60
C ARG A 231 15.50 13.32 21.19
N ARG A 232 14.85 13.50 20.05
CA ARG A 232 13.74 12.65 19.57
C ARG A 232 14.17 11.61 18.53
N HIS A 233 15.27 11.84 17.83
CA HIS A 233 15.70 11.04 16.69
C HIS A 233 17.05 10.37 16.96
N ALA A 234 17.11 9.04 16.84
CA ALA A 234 18.34 8.26 16.95
C ALA A 234 19.21 8.31 15.67
N GLY A 235 19.05 9.33 14.84
CA GLY A 235 19.71 9.48 13.54
C GLY A 235 20.20 10.90 13.32
N GLU A 236 20.97 11.09 12.24
CA GLU A 236 21.54 12.38 11.87
C GLU A 236 20.44 13.40 11.54
N VAL A 237 20.49 14.56 12.20
CA VAL A 237 19.54 15.66 11.99
C VAL A 237 20.07 16.58 10.90
N THR A 238 19.31 16.78 9.84
CA THR A 238 19.71 17.68 8.75
C THR A 238 19.13 19.08 8.95
N GLY A 239 19.77 20.11 8.38
CA GLY A 239 19.19 21.47 8.40
C GLY A 239 17.85 21.58 7.65
N GLY A 240 17.53 20.63 6.77
CA GLY A 240 16.19 20.54 6.17
C GLY A 240 15.12 20.10 7.18
N ASP A 241 15.47 19.23 8.13
CA ASP A 241 14.56 18.81 9.21
C ASP A 241 14.28 19.97 10.17
N VAL A 242 15.31 20.72 10.53
CA VAL A 242 15.20 21.91 11.38
C VAL A 242 14.36 23.00 10.71
N ALA A 243 14.60 23.30 9.42
CA ALA A 243 13.81 24.31 8.70
C ALA A 243 12.31 23.98 8.63
N ARG A 244 11.97 22.71 8.34
CA ARG A 244 10.57 22.25 8.34
C ARG A 244 9.94 22.35 9.72
N ALA A 245 10.68 22.03 10.77
CA ALA A 245 10.20 22.17 12.13
C ALA A 245 9.97 23.66 12.49
N MET A 246 10.89 24.56 12.16
CA MET A 246 10.70 26.01 12.39
C MET A 246 9.44 26.57 11.70
N LEU A 247 9.14 26.15 10.48
CA LEU A 247 7.90 26.53 9.79
C LEU A 247 6.65 26.03 10.51
N ALA A 248 6.65 24.78 10.96
CA ALA A 248 5.53 24.21 11.73
C ALA A 248 5.33 24.91 13.08
N LEU A 249 6.39 25.54 13.63
CA LEU A 249 6.36 26.33 14.85
C LEU A 249 5.92 27.79 14.65
N GLY A 250 5.76 28.25 13.41
CA GLY A 250 5.59 29.69 13.12
C GLY A 250 6.81 30.52 13.50
N ARG A 251 8.00 29.91 13.54
CA ARG A 251 9.29 30.55 13.83
C ARG A 251 10.13 30.66 12.56
N ASP A 252 9.49 30.92 11.43
CA ASP A 252 10.14 31.07 10.13
C ASP A 252 10.80 32.45 9.95
N HIS A 253 10.59 33.37 10.91
CA HIS A 253 11.10 34.75 10.87
C HIS A 253 10.72 35.49 9.57
N GLY A 254 9.61 35.12 8.92
CA GLY A 254 9.15 35.68 7.65
C GLY A 254 9.94 35.23 6.43
N PHE A 255 10.70 34.13 6.52
CA PHE A 255 11.45 33.58 5.39
C PHE A 255 10.69 32.43 4.70
N PRO A 256 10.66 32.38 3.36
CA PRO A 256 10.11 31.23 2.64
C PRO A 256 11.00 30.00 2.80
N GLU A 257 10.42 28.79 2.72
CA GLU A 257 11.09 27.51 3.00
C GLU A 257 12.46 27.33 2.33
N PRO A 258 12.66 27.63 1.03
CA PRO A 258 13.97 27.46 0.39
C PRO A 258 15.05 28.36 1.00
N SER A 259 14.70 29.61 1.32
CA SER A 259 15.60 30.58 1.95
C SER A 259 15.85 30.27 3.41
N LEU A 260 14.84 29.75 4.12
CA LEU A 260 14.94 29.35 5.52
C LEU A 260 15.99 28.25 5.68
N ARG A 261 15.97 27.22 4.81
CA ARG A 261 16.94 26.11 4.88
C ARG A 261 18.40 26.57 4.80
N VAL A 262 18.72 27.51 3.90
CA VAL A 262 20.08 28.05 3.77
C VAL A 262 20.50 28.76 5.05
N ARG A 263 19.64 29.62 5.60
CA ARG A 263 19.89 30.36 6.84
C ARG A 263 20.00 29.44 8.06
N VAL A 264 19.20 28.38 8.10
CA VAL A 264 19.29 27.35 9.15
C VAL A 264 20.66 26.66 9.11
N ASN A 265 21.18 26.29 7.94
CA ASN A 265 22.52 25.70 7.84
C ASN A 265 23.62 26.67 8.30
N GLU A 266 23.52 27.94 7.94
CA GLU A 266 24.44 28.99 8.43
C GLU A 266 24.37 29.14 9.95
N ALA A 267 23.17 29.07 10.52
CA ALA A 267 22.97 29.10 11.97
C ALA A 267 23.54 27.85 12.65
N ILE A 268 23.35 26.64 12.10
CA ILE A 268 23.94 25.41 12.62
C ILE A 268 25.48 25.50 12.65
N ALA A 269 26.09 26.00 11.58
CA ALA A 269 27.54 26.23 11.54
C ALA A 269 27.98 27.25 12.62
N ARG A 270 27.19 28.32 12.82
CA ARG A 270 27.43 29.31 13.87
C ARG A 270 27.30 28.71 15.27
N ILE A 271 26.29 27.87 15.50
CA ILE A 271 26.06 27.16 16.77
C ILE A 271 27.29 26.31 17.11
N GLY A 272 27.77 25.50 16.17
CA GLY A 272 29.00 24.70 16.38
C GLY A 272 30.20 25.57 16.76
N ARG A 273 30.32 26.76 16.18
CA ARG A 273 31.36 27.72 16.56
C ARG A 273 31.16 28.28 17.98
N LEU A 274 29.93 28.60 18.37
CA LEU A 274 29.60 29.14 19.70
C LEU A 274 29.82 28.11 20.82
N GLU A 275 29.64 26.82 20.53
CA GLU A 275 29.81 25.72 21.48
C GLU A 275 31.26 25.21 21.56
N CYS A 276 32.07 25.44 20.52
CA CYS A 276 33.44 24.90 20.44
C CYS A 276 34.56 25.96 20.47
N GLU A 277 34.28 27.24 20.21
CA GLU A 277 35.32 28.29 20.17
C GLU A 277 35.06 29.44 21.17
N PRO A 278 36.12 29.95 21.83
CA PRO A 278 37.46 29.34 21.98
C PRO A 278 37.40 28.08 22.86
N ALA A 279 38.28 27.10 22.60
CA ALA A 279 38.24 25.78 23.25
C ALA A 279 38.25 25.83 24.80
N ASP A 280 38.88 26.85 25.37
CA ASP A 280 39.01 27.03 26.82
C ASP A 280 37.86 27.84 27.46
N ALA A 281 37.06 28.54 26.66
CA ALA A 281 35.97 29.40 27.14
C ALA A 281 34.91 29.65 26.03
N PRO A 282 34.14 28.62 25.62
CA PRO A 282 33.14 28.78 24.59
C PRO A 282 32.04 29.76 25.02
N VAL A 283 31.46 30.46 24.06
CA VAL A 283 30.38 31.44 24.32
C VAL A 283 29.15 30.74 24.90
N TRP A 284 28.88 29.52 24.44
CA TRP A 284 27.88 28.65 25.03
C TRP A 284 28.56 27.46 25.68
N ALA A 285 28.30 27.27 26.97
CA ALA A 285 28.68 26.04 27.65
C ALA A 285 28.05 24.83 26.94
N ALA A 286 28.74 23.69 27.01
CA ALA A 286 28.13 22.42 26.63
C ALA A 286 26.87 22.24 27.49
N PHE A 287 25.71 22.14 26.82
CA PHE A 287 24.47 21.83 27.51
C PHE A 287 24.59 20.39 28.01
N ASP A 288 24.88 20.22 29.30
CA ASP A 288 25.18 18.92 29.89
C ASP A 288 24.00 17.98 29.66
N ARG A 289 24.28 16.89 28.95
CA ARG A 289 23.30 15.92 28.44
C ARG A 289 22.91 14.89 29.50
N ALA A 290 23.13 15.19 30.79
CA ALA A 290 22.97 14.23 31.88
C ALA A 290 21.50 14.00 32.28
N GLU A 291 21.05 12.78 31.97
CA GLU A 291 20.10 11.94 32.70
C GLU A 291 18.72 12.53 33.05
N SER A 292 17.85 12.66 32.04
CA SER A 292 16.49 12.14 32.24
C SER A 292 16.43 10.77 31.59
N HIS A 293 16.38 9.73 32.41
CA HIS A 293 16.05 8.36 32.02
C HIS A 293 15.09 8.37 30.84
N ASN A 294 15.50 7.66 29.76
CA ASN A 294 14.71 7.32 28.58
C ASN A 294 13.21 7.52 28.84
N PRO A 295 12.65 8.73 28.57
CA PRO A 295 11.29 9.00 28.99
C PRO A 295 10.40 8.08 28.16
N PRO A 296 9.35 7.49 28.75
CA PRO A 296 8.40 6.71 27.97
C PRO A 296 7.82 7.62 26.90
N ARG A 297 8.33 7.45 25.67
CA ARG A 297 7.81 7.89 24.37
C ARG A 297 6.41 8.56 24.48
N SER A 298 6.33 9.88 24.81
CA SER A 298 5.14 10.82 24.91
C SER A 298 5.30 11.92 26.03
N PRO A 299 4.66 13.15 26.10
CA PRO A 299 3.90 13.95 25.12
C PRO A 299 4.16 15.47 24.91
N GLY A 300 4.14 15.93 23.64
CA GLY A 300 4.29 17.31 23.12
C GLY A 300 4.63 17.36 21.60
N GLN A 301 3.64 17.59 20.73
CA GLN A 301 3.82 17.72 19.28
C GLN A 301 3.27 19.07 18.84
N PHE A 302 4.23 19.89 18.47
CA PHE A 302 4.18 20.77 17.33
C PHE A 302 3.65 20.01 16.10
N LEU A 303 2.58 20.54 15.54
CA LEU A 303 1.73 19.89 14.54
C LEU A 303 2.43 19.82 13.18
N ASN A 304 2.99 18.66 12.83
CA ASN A 304 2.99 18.22 11.43
C ASN A 304 1.66 17.50 11.16
N GLY A 305 0.71 18.25 10.61
CA GLY A 305 -0.60 17.78 10.18
C GLY A 305 -1.67 18.83 10.43
N VAL A 306 -1.70 19.86 9.58
CA VAL A 306 -2.89 20.67 9.35
C VAL A 306 -3.97 19.73 8.80
N GLU A 307 -4.99 19.44 9.61
CA GLU A 307 -6.35 19.30 9.12
C GLU A 307 -7.08 20.54 9.65
N SER A 308 -7.43 21.45 8.74
CA SER A 308 -8.37 22.52 9.00
C SER A 308 -9.72 21.91 9.33
N VAL A 309 -10.14 21.96 10.59
CA VAL A 309 -11.56 21.86 10.93
C VAL A 309 -11.97 23.23 11.43
N VAL A 310 -12.62 23.99 10.54
CA VAL A 310 -13.47 25.10 10.94
C VAL A 310 -14.59 24.48 11.75
N LEU A 311 -14.63 24.79 13.05
CA LEU A 311 -15.85 24.66 13.83
C LEU A 311 -16.49 26.04 13.79
N GLU A 312 -17.63 26.13 13.09
CA GLU A 312 -18.56 27.24 13.22
C GLU A 312 -19.12 27.22 14.64
N ASP A 313 -19.05 28.35 15.33
CA ASP A 313 -19.77 28.56 16.58
C ASP A 313 -21.25 28.79 16.28
N ALA A 314 -22.10 27.84 16.66
CA ALA A 314 -23.42 28.00 17.32
C ALA A 314 -24.16 26.65 17.39
#